data_AF-A0A0G2ZCV5-F1
#
_entry.id   AF-A0A0G2ZCV5-F1
#
_cell.length_a   1.000
_cell.length_b   1.000
_cell.length_c   1.000
_cell.angle_alpha   90.00
_cell.angle_beta   90.00
_cell.angle_gamma   90.00
#
_symmetry.space_group_name_H-M   'P 1'
#
loop_
_entity.id
_entity.type
_entity.pdbx_description
1 polymer ?
#
loop_
_entity_poly.entity_id
_entity_poly.type
_entity_poly.pdbx_seq_one_letter_code
_entity_poly.pdbx_strand_id
1 'polypeptide(L)'
;MFGQDKILHFILGFMIATIVGILIGSSSIGGLVGIGAGAAKEAWDAMGHGVPEEGDYVATEIGAVLGTLVAEKVIEESNGRSWWFTDIFKHERFWDR
;
A
#
# COMPACT_ATOMS: atom_id res chain seq x y z
N MET A 1 17.27 -18.66 8.10
CA MET A 1 17.01 -17.38 8.79
C MET A 1 15.73 -16.81 8.19
N PHE A 2 14.57 -17.36 8.57
CA PHE A 2 13.31 -17.25 7.80
C PHE A 2 12.54 -15.94 7.98
N GLY A 3 12.90 -15.10 8.96
CA GLY A 3 12.10 -13.92 9.33
C GLY A 3 12.51 -12.61 8.67
N GLN A 4 13.80 -12.37 8.47
CA GLN A 4 14.28 -11.06 7.98
C GLN A 4 13.96 -10.84 6.49
N ASP A 5 14.01 -11.90 5.70
CA ASP A 5 13.76 -11.84 4.25
C ASP A 5 12.32 -11.43 3.94
N LYS A 6 11.35 -12.08 4.60
CA LYS A 6 9.91 -11.75 4.49
C LYS A 6 9.59 -10.33 4.96
N ILE A 7 10.29 -9.83 5.98
CA ILE A 7 10.14 -8.44 6.43
C ILE A 7 10.61 -7.46 5.35
N LEU A 8 11.72 -7.76 4.66
CA LEU A 8 12.19 -6.91 3.56
C LEU A 8 11.21 -6.89 2.39
N HIS A 9 10.65 -8.05 2.02
CA HIS A 9 9.62 -8.16 0.99
C HIS A 9 8.37 -7.34 1.34
N PHE A 10 7.92 -7.44 2.59
CA PHE A 10 6.84 -6.61 3.10
C PHE A 10 7.17 -5.10 3.03
N ILE A 11 8.34 -4.69 3.51
CA ILE A 11 8.76 -3.28 3.50
C ILE A 11 8.86 -2.75 2.06
N LEU A 12 9.38 -3.56 1.13
CA LEU A 12 9.49 -3.19 -0.28
C LEU A 12 8.11 -2.99 -0.91
N GLY A 13 7.19 -3.94 -0.74
CA GLY A 13 5.82 -3.80 -1.22
C GLY A 13 5.15 -2.55 -0.67
N PHE A 14 5.30 -2.31 0.64
CA PHE A 14 4.79 -1.11 1.31
C PHE A 14 5.37 0.18 0.73
N MET A 15 6.69 0.25 0.59
CA MET A 15 7.37 1.43 0.06
C MET A 15 6.98 1.72 -1.38
N ILE A 16 6.97 0.70 -2.25
CA ILE A 16 6.62 0.86 -3.66
C ILE A 16 5.20 1.40 -3.78
N ALA A 17 4.23 0.76 -3.12
CA ALA A 17 2.84 1.20 -3.18
C ALA A 17 2.62 2.61 -2.63
N THR A 18 3.28 2.94 -1.51
CA THR A 18 3.17 4.25 -0.87
C THR A 18 3.76 5.35 -1.75
N ILE A 19 5.02 5.19 -2.19
CA ILE A 19 5.76 6.22 -2.92
C ILE A 19 5.12 6.44 -4.29
N VAL A 20 4.83 5.37 -5.04
CA VAL A 20 4.22 5.48 -6.37
C VAL A 20 2.83 6.08 -6.25
N GLY A 21 2.04 5.66 -5.26
CA GLY A 21 0.71 6.20 -5.02
C GLY A 21 0.73 7.71 -4.78
N ILE A 22 1.61 8.18 -3.88
CA ILE A 22 1.76 9.60 -3.56
C ILE A 22 2.26 10.40 -4.77
N LEU A 23 3.29 9.92 -5.46
CA LEU A 23 3.89 10.65 -6.60
C LEU A 23 2.92 10.81 -7.78
N ILE A 24 2.06 9.81 -8.01
CA ILE A 24 1.07 9.84 -9.09
C ILE A 24 -0.23 10.52 -8.64
N GLY A 25 -0.47 10.62 -7.33
CA GLY A 25 -1.74 11.10 -6.78
C GLY A 25 -2.86 10.07 -6.90
N SER A 26 -2.54 8.78 -7.04
CA SER A 26 -3.51 7.69 -7.14
C SER A 26 -3.05 6.47 -6.32
N SER A 27 -3.73 6.22 -5.20
CA SER A 27 -3.47 5.07 -4.33
C SER A 27 -3.66 3.73 -5.06
N SER A 28 -4.65 3.64 -5.96
CA SER A 28 -4.91 2.45 -6.77
C SER A 28 -3.73 2.11 -7.70
N ILE A 29 -3.15 3.11 -8.36
CA ILE A 29 -1.96 2.88 -9.22
C ILE A 29 -0.76 2.45 -8.36
N GLY A 30 -0.56 3.08 -7.20
CA GLY A 30 0.46 2.67 -6.24
C GLY A 30 0.32 1.18 -5.85
N GLY A 31 -0.88 0.76 -5.47
CA GLY A 31 -1.15 -0.63 -5.09
C GLY A 31 -0.90 -1.64 -6.20
N LEU A 32 -1.39 -1.35 -7.42
CA LEU A 32 -1.16 -2.20 -8.58
C LEU A 32 0.33 -2.35 -8.89
N VAL A 33 1.12 -1.28 -8.77
CA VAL A 33 2.57 -1.32 -8.99
C VAL A 33 3.27 -2.10 -7.86
N GLY A 34 2.84 -1.96 -6.61
CA GLY A 34 3.38 -2.73 -5.48
C GLY A 34 3.14 -4.24 -5.62
N ILE A 35 1.91 -4.65 -5.94
CA ILE A 35 1.56 -6.06 -6.20
C ILE A 35 2.29 -6.57 -7.44
N GLY A 36 2.29 -5.79 -8.52
CA GLY A 36 2.98 -6.11 -9.76
C GLY A 36 4.49 -6.29 -9.57
N ALA A 37 5.13 -5.53 -8.67
CA ALA A 37 6.54 -5.68 -8.34
C ALA A 37 6.83 -7.04 -7.67
N GLY A 38 5.94 -7.51 -6.79
CA GLY A 38 6.03 -8.84 -6.20
C GLY A 38 5.94 -9.94 -7.26
N ALA A 39 4.93 -9.86 -8.14
CA ALA A 39 4.72 -10.84 -9.21
C ALA A 39 5.90 -10.84 -10.21
N ALA A 40 6.41 -9.67 -10.55
CA ALA A 40 7.57 -9.52 -11.42
C ALA A 40 8.83 -10.13 -10.81
N LYS A 41 9.05 -9.99 -9.50
CA LYS A 41 10.16 -10.64 -8.78
C LYS A 41 10.07 -12.16 -8.87
N GLU A 42 8.90 -12.74 -8.59
CA GLU A 42 8.74 -14.19 -8.67
C GLU A 42 8.88 -14.73 -10.10
N ALA A 43 8.33 -14.02 -11.08
CA ALA A 43 8.51 -14.38 -12.49
C ALA A 43 10.00 -14.33 -12.89
N TRP A 44 10.74 -13.34 -12.39
CA TRP A 44 12.18 -13.23 -12.60
C TRP A 44 12.95 -14.39 -11.96
N ASP A 45 12.62 -14.75 -10.72
CA ASP A 45 13.23 -15.89 -10.04
C ASP A 45 12.94 -17.21 -10.78
N ALA A 46 11.72 -17.38 -11.29
CA ALA A 46 11.31 -18.56 -12.07
C ALA A 46 12.06 -18.73 -13.40
N MET A 47 12.66 -17.66 -13.92
CA MET A 47 13.54 -17.70 -15.11
C MET A 47 14.97 -18.17 -14.79
N GLY A 48 15.25 -18.55 -13.54
CA GLY A 48 16.56 -19.05 -13.09
C GLY A 48 17.45 -18.00 -12.45
N HIS A 49 16.92 -16.82 -12.13
CA HIS A 49 17.65 -15.76 -11.43
C HIS A 49 17.58 -15.87 -9.89
N GLY A 50 16.76 -16.80 -9.37
CA GLY A 50 16.56 -17.00 -7.94
C GLY A 50 15.76 -18.28 -7.64
N VAL A 51 15.27 -18.40 -6.41
CA VAL A 51 14.35 -19.46 -5.99
C VAL A 51 12.97 -18.84 -5.83
N PRO A 52 11.96 -19.25 -6.61
CA PRO A 52 10.59 -18.81 -6.39
C PRO A 52 10.12 -19.21 -4.99
N GLU A 53 9.69 -18.23 -4.20
CA GLU A 53 9.16 -18.46 -2.86
C GLU A 53 7.86 -17.67 -2.69
N GLU A 54 6.73 -18.38 -2.75
CA GLU A 54 5.37 -17.80 -2.63
C GLU A 54 5.19 -16.93 -1.38
N GLY A 55 5.92 -17.25 -0.31
CA GLY A 55 5.89 -16.48 0.93
C GLY A 55 6.44 -15.05 0.80
N ASP A 56 7.35 -14.81 -0.16
CA ASP A 56 7.90 -13.47 -0.43
C ASP A 56 6.89 -12.62 -1.20
N TYR A 57 6.17 -13.26 -2.13
CA TYR A 57 5.09 -12.60 -2.85
C TYR A 57 3.95 -12.22 -1.93
N VAL A 58 3.47 -13.13 -1.09
CA VAL A 58 2.43 -12.82 -0.10
C VAL A 58 2.88 -11.71 0.85
N ALA A 59 4.14 -11.73 1.31
CA ALA A 59 4.68 -10.66 2.13
C ALA A 59 4.67 -9.31 1.40
N THR A 60 5.07 -9.30 0.12
CA THR A 60 5.06 -8.12 -0.74
C THR A 60 3.64 -7.60 -0.99
N GLU A 61 2.67 -8.48 -1.23
CA GLU A 61 1.26 -8.11 -1.41
C GLU A 61 0.68 -7.45 -0.16
N ILE A 62 0.89 -8.05 1.02
CA ILE A 62 0.41 -7.48 2.30
C ILE A 62 1.04 -6.10 2.53
N GLY A 63 2.34 -5.98 2.25
CA GLY A 63 3.03 -4.68 2.28
C GLY A 63 2.39 -3.67 1.34
N ALA A 64 2.16 -4.04 0.08
CA ALA A 64 1.58 -3.18 -0.93
C ALA A 64 0.16 -2.71 -0.55
N VAL A 65 -0.69 -3.59 -0.03
CA VAL A 65 -2.04 -3.23 0.45
C VAL A 65 -1.96 -2.17 1.55
N LEU A 66 -1.09 -2.37 2.56
CA LEU A 66 -0.92 -1.38 3.62
C LEU A 66 -0.35 -0.06 3.09
N GLY A 67 0.59 -0.12 2.14
CA GLY A 67 1.15 1.07 1.50
C GLY A 67 0.11 1.85 0.70
N THR A 68 -0.81 1.17 0.03
CA THR A 68 -1.95 1.79 -0.66
C THR A 68 -2.86 2.54 0.28
N LEU A 69 -3.20 1.97 1.45
CA LEU A 69 -4.04 2.65 2.45
C LEU A 69 -3.35 3.90 3.00
N VAL A 70 -2.03 3.84 3.22
CA VAL A 70 -1.25 5.00 3.64
C VAL A 70 -1.22 6.06 2.54
N ALA A 71 -0.97 5.68 1.29
CA ALA A 71 -1.00 6.60 0.16
C ALA A 71 -2.37 7.27 0.00
N GLU A 72 -3.46 6.50 0.11
CA GLU A 72 -4.83 7.02 0.04
C GLU A 72 -5.06 8.12 1.06
N LYS A 73 -4.71 7.85 2.33
CA LYS A 73 -4.85 8.85 3.40
C LYS A 73 -4.04 10.12 3.12
N VAL A 74 -2.79 9.97 2.68
CA VAL A 74 -1.92 11.12 2.34
C VAL A 74 -2.49 11.93 1.17
N ILE A 75 -2.98 11.25 0.14
CA ILE A 75 -3.58 11.89 -1.05
C ILE A 75 -4.87 12.61 -0.66
N GLU A 76 -5.71 12.03 0.18
CA GLU A 76 -6.94 12.66 0.67
C GLU A 76 -6.66 13.94 1.48
N GLU A 77 -5.72 13.87 2.43
CA GLU A 77 -5.27 15.02 3.21
C GLU A 77 -4.73 16.13 2.31
N SER A 78 -3.95 15.78 1.27
CA SER A 78 -3.44 16.74 0.30
C SER A 78 -4.52 17.37 -0.58
N ASN A 79 -5.63 16.66 -0.79
CA ASN A 79 -6.76 17.11 -1.62
C ASN A 79 -7.86 17.83 -0.82
N GLY A 80 -7.70 18.01 0.51
CA GLY A 80 -8.70 18.64 1.36
C GLY A 80 -10.03 17.87 1.46
N ARG A 81 -10.02 16.55 1.23
CA ARG A 81 -11.21 15.70 1.23
C ARG A 81 -11.35 15.05 2.62
N SER A 82 -12.31 15.49 3.44
CA SER A 82 -12.62 14.84 4.72
C SER A 82 -13.55 13.65 4.54
N TRP A 83 -13.39 12.62 5.37
CA TRP A 83 -14.32 11.51 5.44
C TRP A 83 -15.70 12.02 5.84
N TRP A 84 -16.68 11.92 4.93
CA TRP A 84 -18.08 12.26 5.20
C TRP A 84 -18.64 11.52 6.43
N PHE A 85 -18.10 10.35 6.82
CA PHE A 85 -18.50 9.68 8.06
C PHE A 85 -17.89 10.29 9.33
N THR A 86 -16.76 11.00 9.26
CA THR A 86 -16.22 11.74 10.42
C THR A 86 -16.91 13.08 10.61
N ASP A 87 -17.54 13.61 9.56
CA ASP A 87 -18.31 14.85 9.63
C ASP A 87 -19.75 14.63 10.12
N ILE A 88 -20.28 13.39 10.06
CA ILE A 88 -21.56 13.02 10.69
C ILE A 88 -21.55 13.31 12.20
N PHE A 89 -20.42 13.08 12.89
CA PHE A 89 -20.32 13.36 14.34
C PHE A 89 -19.97 14.82 14.67
N LYS A 90 -19.65 15.67 13.68
CA LYS A 90 -19.43 17.11 13.91
C LYS A 90 -20.72 17.92 13.84
N HIS A 91 -21.79 17.37 13.24
CA HIS A 91 -23.04 18.09 13.03
C HIS A 91 -24.02 18.09 14.21
N GLU A 92 -23.73 17.37 15.31
CA GLU A 92 -24.65 17.28 16.46
C GLU A 92 -24.44 18.38 17.53
N ARG A 93 -23.48 19.30 17.35
CA ARG A 93 -23.22 20.38 18.33
C ARG A 93 -23.80 21.76 17.95
N PHE A 94 -24.85 21.78 17.13
CA PHE A 94 -25.45 23.03 16.63
C PHE A 94 -26.83 23.38 17.24
N TRP A 95 -27.38 22.57 18.15
CA TRP A 95 -28.72 22.79 18.72
C TRP A 95 -28.76 23.28 20.18
N ASP A 96 -27.66 23.82 20.72
CA ASP A 96 -27.63 24.46 22.05
C ASP A 96 -27.68 26.01 21.96
N ARG A 97 -28.58 26.55 21.13
CA ARG A 97 -28.94 27.98 21.16
C ARG A 97 -30.44 28.18 21.12
#